data_AF-A0A0E0IU31-F1
#
_entry.id   AF-A0A0E0IU31-F1
#
_cell.length_a   1.000
_cell.length_b   1.000
_cell.length_c   1.000
_cell.angle_alpha   90.00
_cell.angle_beta   90.00
_cell.angle_gamma   90.00
#
_symmetry.space_group_name_H-M   'P 1'
#
loop_
_entity.id
_entity.type
_entity.pdbx_description
1 polymer ?
#
loop_
_entity_poly.entity_id
_entity_poly.type
_entity_poly.pdbx_seq_one_letter_code
_entity_poly.pdbx_strand_id
1 'polypeptide(L)'
;MEDSGSSSPPAPPPSFRNRYWILRHGRSVPNERGIIVSSLENGTKPEFGLAPQGVEQARLAGESLRKELEELGVPLDSVQIRYSPFSRTMETAREVARMLGVPFDSPSCIPAVELRERYFGPSHELLSHEKKYGQ
;
A
#
# COMPACT_ATOMS: atom_id res chain seq x y z
N MET A 1 57.04 -12.97 -27.35
CA MET A 1 56.29 -11.75 -27.01
C MET A 1 54.91 -11.95 -27.62
N GLU A 2 53.99 -12.50 -26.82
CA GLU A 2 53.01 -11.72 -26.02
C GLU A 2 52.02 -11.04 -26.98
N ASP A 3 50.71 -11.28 -26.92
CA ASP A 3 49.88 -11.17 -25.73
C ASP A 3 48.54 -11.88 -26.00
N SER A 4 48.17 -12.86 -25.17
CA SER A 4 46.86 -13.53 -25.22
C SER A 4 45.96 -12.88 -24.18
N GLY A 5 45.36 -11.75 -24.56
CA GLY A 5 44.41 -11.01 -23.74
C GLY A 5 43.17 -11.86 -23.44
N SER A 6 43.16 -12.48 -22.25
CA SER A 6 41.99 -13.13 -21.68
C SER A 6 40.95 -12.06 -21.32
N SER A 7 39.98 -11.80 -22.20
CA SER A 7 38.82 -11.00 -21.82
C SER A 7 37.87 -11.87 -21.00
N SER A 8 37.87 -11.71 -19.68
CA SER A 8 36.84 -12.30 -18.83
C SER A 8 35.47 -11.66 -19.17
N PRO A 9 34.38 -12.44 -19.19
CA PRO A 9 33.05 -11.89 -19.44
C PRO A 9 32.69 -10.86 -18.36
N PRO A 10 31.89 -9.83 -18.71
CA PRO A 10 31.45 -8.83 -17.75
C PRO A 10 30.67 -9.49 -16.62
N ALA A 11 30.89 -9.01 -15.39
CA ALA A 11 30.17 -9.50 -14.22
C ALA A 11 28.65 -9.33 -14.41
N PRO A 12 27.84 -10.29 -13.96
CA PRO A 12 26.39 -10.17 -14.06
C PRO A 12 25.91 -8.93 -13.30
N PRO A 13 24.83 -8.28 -13.77
CA PRO A 13 24.30 -7.11 -13.09
C PRO A 13 23.90 -7.47 -11.65
N PRO A 14 24.07 -6.53 -10.70
CA PRO A 14 23.72 -6.78 -9.30
C PRO A 14 22.24 -7.13 -9.18
N SER A 15 21.94 -8.23 -8.47
CA SER A 15 20.57 -8.62 -8.18
C SER A 15 19.99 -7.75 -7.07
N PHE A 16 18.77 -7.24 -7.27
CA PHE A 16 18.04 -6.56 -6.22
C PHE A 16 17.58 -7.58 -5.17
N ARG A 17 17.92 -7.31 -3.89
CA ARG A 17 17.57 -8.19 -2.78
C ARG A 17 16.14 -8.00 -2.27
N ASN A 18 15.57 -6.83 -2.53
CA ASN A 18 14.26 -6.43 -2.02
C ASN A 18 13.28 -6.26 -3.18
N ARG A 19 12.04 -6.69 -2.96
CA ARG A 19 10.90 -6.44 -3.85
C ARG A 19 9.85 -5.65 -3.10
N TYR A 20 9.26 -4.66 -3.77
CA TYR A 20 8.28 -3.75 -3.19
C TYR A 20 7.03 -3.77 -4.03
N TRP A 21 5.89 -4.02 -3.38
CA TRP A 21 4.57 -3.85 -3.96
C TRP A 21 3.93 -2.63 -3.32
N ILE A 22 3.40 -1.74 -4.16
CA ILE A 22 2.73 -0.53 -3.71
C ILE A 22 1.25 -0.70 -3.99
N LEU A 23 0.44 -0.62 -2.93
CA LEU A 23 -1.00 -0.74 -3.00
C LEU A 23 -1.66 0.53 -2.46
N ARG A 24 -2.50 1.16 -3.28
CA ARG A 24 -3.40 2.22 -2.82
C ARG A 24 -4.60 1.59 -2.12
N HIS A 25 -5.13 2.26 -1.09
CA HIS A 25 -6.34 1.81 -0.43
C HIS A 25 -7.52 1.65 -1.41
N GLY A 26 -8.44 0.73 -1.11
CA GLY A 26 -9.70 0.59 -1.83
C GLY A 26 -10.60 1.82 -1.68
N ARG A 27 -11.71 1.86 -2.40
CA ARG A 27 -12.71 2.93 -2.30
C ARG A 27 -13.16 3.13 -0.85
N SER A 28 -13.02 4.36 -0.34
CA SER A 28 -13.37 4.70 1.03
C SER A 28 -14.70 5.44 1.14
N VAL A 29 -15.29 5.47 2.33
CA VAL A 29 -16.50 6.25 2.62
C VAL A 29 -16.31 7.75 2.27
N PRO A 30 -15.18 8.41 2.59
CA PRO A 30 -14.85 9.74 2.08
C PRO A 30 -14.86 9.86 0.55
N ASN A 31 -14.40 8.84 -0.17
CA ASN A 31 -14.42 8.88 -1.64
C ASN A 31 -15.86 8.87 -2.17
N GLU A 32 -16.75 8.07 -1.58
CA GLU A 32 -18.17 8.06 -1.94
C GLU A 32 -18.88 9.38 -1.63
N ARG A 33 -18.51 10.01 -0.51
CA ARG A 33 -19.03 11.33 -0.13
C ARG A 33 -18.37 12.48 -0.90
N GLY A 34 -17.32 12.20 -1.66
CA GLY A 34 -16.55 13.21 -2.37
C GLY A 34 -15.86 14.22 -1.45
N ILE A 35 -15.42 13.84 -0.25
CA ILE A 35 -14.76 14.74 0.70
C ILE A 35 -13.28 14.40 0.90
N ILE A 36 -12.50 15.41 1.27
CA ILE A 36 -11.08 15.26 1.61
C ILE A 36 -10.94 14.84 3.08
N VAL A 37 -10.18 13.78 3.33
CA VAL A 37 -9.75 13.36 4.67
C VAL A 37 -8.24 13.15 4.66
N SER A 38 -7.53 14.11 5.24
CA SER A 38 -6.08 14.26 5.15
C SER A 38 -5.38 14.51 6.48
N SER A 39 -6.13 14.88 7.53
CA SER A 39 -5.60 14.96 8.89
C SER A 39 -5.47 13.57 9.51
N LEU A 40 -4.53 13.41 10.45
CA LEU A 40 -4.48 12.19 11.27
C LEU A 40 -5.71 12.07 12.16
N GLU A 41 -6.17 13.18 12.75
CA GLU A 41 -7.33 13.23 13.64
C GLU A 41 -8.57 12.59 13.01
N ASN A 42 -8.89 12.94 11.76
CA ASN A 42 -9.99 12.30 11.04
C ASN A 42 -9.53 11.00 10.38
N GLY A 43 -8.35 10.96 9.76
CA GLY A 43 -7.88 9.82 8.97
C GLY A 43 -7.90 8.49 9.71
N THR A 44 -7.76 8.48 11.04
CA THR A 44 -7.78 7.27 11.88
C THR A 44 -9.17 6.89 12.42
N LYS A 45 -10.22 7.65 12.11
CA LYS A 45 -11.57 7.37 12.62
C LYS A 45 -12.24 6.25 11.80
N PRO A 46 -12.99 5.32 12.42
CA PRO A 46 -13.61 4.21 11.71
C PRO A 46 -14.58 4.61 10.60
N GLU A 47 -15.33 5.72 10.76
CA GLU A 47 -16.28 6.22 9.75
C GLU A 47 -15.64 6.67 8.43
N PHE A 48 -14.31 6.80 8.40
CA PHE A 48 -13.52 7.13 7.22
C PHE A 48 -12.72 5.94 6.65
N GLY A 49 -13.10 4.73 7.05
CA GLY A 49 -12.64 3.46 6.49
C GLY A 49 -13.10 3.20 5.05
N LEU A 50 -12.97 1.95 4.64
CA LEU A 50 -13.39 1.46 3.34
C LEU A 50 -14.91 1.46 3.21
N ALA A 51 -15.38 1.74 2.01
CA ALA A 51 -16.75 1.42 1.60
C ALA A 51 -16.83 -0.07 1.22
N PRO A 52 -18.03 -0.67 1.12
CA PRO A 52 -18.18 -2.08 0.75
C PRO A 52 -17.44 -2.46 -0.55
N GLN A 53 -17.49 -1.60 -1.57
CA GLN A 53 -16.73 -1.80 -2.80
C GLN A 53 -15.21 -1.79 -2.57
N GLY A 54 -14.72 -0.96 -1.65
CA GLY A 54 -13.30 -0.88 -1.32
C GLY A 54 -12.77 -2.12 -0.60
N VAL A 55 -13.60 -2.75 0.24
CA VAL A 55 -13.26 -4.03 0.88
C VAL A 55 -13.06 -5.10 -0.18
N GLU A 56 -13.98 -5.20 -1.15
CA GLU A 56 -13.86 -6.16 -2.24
C GLU A 56 -12.64 -5.89 -3.13
N GLN A 57 -12.33 -4.62 -3.41
CA GLN A 57 -11.10 -4.24 -4.11
C GLN A 57 -9.84 -4.69 -3.37
N ALA A 58 -9.80 -4.52 -2.04
CA ALA A 58 -8.66 -4.94 -1.23
C ALA A 58 -8.50 -6.47 -1.21
N ARG A 59 -9.63 -7.20 -1.11
CA ARG A 59 -9.67 -8.66 -1.19
C ARG A 59 -9.09 -9.16 -2.53
N LEU A 60 -9.60 -8.64 -3.65
CA LEU A 60 -9.13 -9.00 -4.99
C LEU A 60 -7.64 -8.65 -5.20
N ALA A 61 -7.18 -7.50 -4.68
CA ALA A 61 -5.77 -7.13 -4.73
C ALA A 61 -4.90 -8.10 -3.93
N GLY A 62 -5.36 -8.53 -2.74
CA GLY A 62 -4.68 -9.54 -1.93
C GLY A 62 -4.59 -10.91 -2.62
N GLU A 63 -5.65 -11.35 -3.29
CA GLU A 63 -5.64 -12.58 -4.11
C GLU A 63 -4.66 -12.48 -5.29
N SER A 64 -4.62 -11.32 -5.96
CA SER A 64 -3.68 -11.08 -7.05
C SER A 64 -2.23 -11.12 -6.55
N LEU A 65 -1.95 -10.45 -5.43
CA LEU A 65 -0.61 -10.44 -4.84
C LEU A 65 -0.19 -11.84 -4.40
N ARG A 66 -1.10 -12.63 -3.80
CA ARG A 66 -0.79 -14.01 -3.41
C ARG A 66 -0.31 -14.84 -4.60
N LYS A 67 -1.03 -14.78 -5.73
CA LYS A 67 -0.65 -15.51 -6.96
C LYS A 67 0.73 -15.08 -7.47
N GLU A 68 0.99 -13.78 -7.49
CA GLU A 68 2.28 -13.25 -7.93
C GLU A 68 3.44 -13.70 -7.02
N LEU A 69 3.23 -13.70 -5.70
CA LEU A 69 4.22 -14.19 -4.74
C LEU A 69 4.50 -15.69 -4.93
N GLU A 70 3.47 -16.49 -5.18
CA GLU A 70 3.59 -17.93 -5.48
C GLU A 70 4.38 -18.17 -6.78
N GLU A 71 4.05 -17.45 -7.86
CA GLU A 71 4.75 -17.54 -9.16
C GLU A 71 6.23 -17.14 -9.05
N LEU A 72 6.53 -16.14 -8.21
CA LEU A 72 7.88 -15.65 -7.96
C LEU A 72 8.66 -16.45 -6.90
N GLY A 73 8.04 -17.48 -6.31
CA GLY A 73 8.61 -18.29 -5.24
C GLY A 73 8.96 -17.48 -3.98
N VAL A 74 8.20 -16.43 -3.67
CA VAL A 74 8.38 -15.61 -2.46
C VAL A 74 7.65 -16.27 -1.29
N PRO A 75 8.36 -16.65 -0.21
CA PRO A 75 7.71 -17.18 0.99
C PRO A 75 6.79 -16.14 1.64
N LEU A 76 5.55 -16.52 1.97
CA LEU A 76 4.56 -15.60 2.54
C LEU A 76 4.96 -15.08 3.94
N ASP A 77 5.71 -15.88 4.71
CA ASP A 77 6.26 -15.51 6.01
C ASP A 77 7.37 -14.44 5.93
N SER A 78 7.98 -14.27 4.75
CA SER A 78 8.96 -13.22 4.48
C SER A 78 8.35 -11.86 4.15
N VAL A 79 7.03 -11.80 3.92
CA VAL A 79 6.33 -10.58 3.51
C VAL A 79 6.10 -9.66 4.71
N GLN A 80 6.53 -8.40 4.58
CA GLN A 80 6.18 -7.32 5.51
C GLN A 80 5.15 -6.39 4.88
N ILE A 81 4.06 -6.12 5.60
CA ILE A 81 3.00 -5.21 5.19
C ILE A 81 3.15 -3.91 5.98
N ARG A 82 3.61 -2.86 5.31
CA ARG A 82 3.67 -1.50 5.89
C ARG A 82 2.49 -0.68 5.42
N TYR A 83 1.81 -0.01 6.33
CA TYR A 83 0.56 0.67 6.00
C TYR A 83 0.41 2.02 6.72
N SER A 84 -0.17 3.00 6.04
CA SER A 84 -0.58 4.26 6.67
C SER A 84 -1.55 4.00 7.83
N PRO A 85 -1.47 4.74 8.94
CA PRO A 85 -2.40 4.57 10.06
C PRO A 85 -3.85 4.98 9.73
N PHE A 86 -4.12 5.51 8.54
CA PHE A 86 -5.47 5.90 8.15
C PHE A 86 -6.38 4.67 8.01
N SER A 87 -7.62 4.74 8.51
CA SER A 87 -8.55 3.61 8.60
C SER A 87 -8.73 2.89 7.27
N ARG A 88 -8.92 3.63 6.17
CA ARG A 88 -9.04 3.06 4.82
C ARG A 88 -7.81 2.26 4.38
N THR A 89 -6.62 2.66 4.78
CA THR A 89 -5.37 1.96 4.46
C THR A 89 -5.15 0.79 5.41
N MET A 90 -5.42 0.95 6.71
CA MET A 90 -5.38 -0.14 7.69
C MET A 90 -6.34 -1.28 7.31
N GLU A 91 -7.58 -0.96 6.94
CA GLU A 91 -8.57 -1.96 6.51
C GLU A 91 -8.16 -2.64 5.21
N THR A 92 -7.64 -1.89 4.23
CA THR A 92 -7.06 -2.48 3.01
C THR A 92 -5.94 -3.46 3.36
N ALA A 93 -5.02 -3.06 4.24
CA ALA A 93 -3.91 -3.88 4.66
C ALA A 93 -4.37 -5.14 5.40
N ARG A 94 -5.43 -5.05 6.22
CA ARG A 94 -6.03 -6.18 6.93
C ARG A 94 -6.67 -7.19 5.98
N GLU A 95 -7.37 -6.72 4.96
CA GLU A 95 -7.94 -7.59 3.92
C GLU A 95 -6.83 -8.32 3.14
N VAL A 96 -5.78 -7.60 2.74
CA VAL A 96 -4.62 -8.19 2.06
C VAL A 96 -3.92 -9.21 2.96
N ALA A 97 -3.64 -8.87 4.21
CA ALA A 97 -3.02 -9.77 5.17
C ALA A 97 -3.83 -11.08 5.31
N ARG A 98 -5.16 -10.98 5.36
CA ARG A 98 -6.05 -12.15 5.39
C ARG A 98 -5.88 -13.02 4.14
N MET A 99 -5.78 -12.43 2.95
CA MET A 99 -5.58 -13.17 1.70
C MET A 99 -4.20 -13.83 1.60
N LEU A 100 -3.19 -13.24 2.23
CA LEU A 100 -1.85 -13.82 2.35
C LEU A 100 -1.74 -14.83 3.51
N GLY A 101 -2.77 -15.00 4.34
CA GLY A 101 -2.71 -15.84 5.55
C GLY A 101 -1.79 -15.29 6.64
N VAL A 102 -1.48 -13.99 6.61
CA VAL A 102 -0.63 -13.31 7.60
C VAL A 102 -1.53 -12.73 8.71
N PRO A 103 -1.31 -13.09 10.00
CA PRO A 103 -2.05 -12.47 11.10
C PRO A 103 -1.78 -10.97 11.17
N PHE A 104 -2.82 -10.15 11.20
CA PHE A 104 -2.68 -8.69 11.15
C PHE A 104 -2.05 -8.09 12.41
N ASP A 105 -2.18 -8.76 13.55
CA ASP A 105 -1.56 -8.34 14.82
C ASP A 105 -0.13 -8.89 14.98
N SER A 106 0.46 -9.45 13.92
CA SER A 106 1.83 -9.95 13.92
C SER A 106 2.86 -8.83 13.69
N PRO A 107 4.14 -9.05 14.04
CA PRO A 107 5.23 -8.11 13.71
C PRO A 107 5.42 -7.85 12.21
N SER A 108 4.84 -8.67 11.33
CA SER A 108 4.89 -8.49 9.87
C SER A 108 3.95 -7.39 9.38
N CYS A 109 2.99 -6.93 10.18
CA CYS A 109 2.07 -5.86 9.83
C CYS A 109 2.40 -4.60 10.64
N ILE A 110 3.04 -3.63 9.99
CA ILE A 110 3.68 -2.50 10.67
C ILE A 110 3.00 -1.19 10.26
N PRO A 111 2.36 -0.46 11.19
CA PRO A 111 1.88 0.88 10.89
C PRO A 111 3.05 1.83 10.65
N ALA A 112 2.94 2.65 9.61
CA ALA A 112 3.98 3.52 9.09
C ALA A 112 3.39 4.92 8.88
N VAL A 113 3.54 5.80 9.89
CA VAL A 113 2.98 7.16 9.90
C VAL A 113 3.56 8.04 8.77
N GLU A 114 4.75 7.71 8.30
CA GLU A 114 5.41 8.30 7.14
C GLU A 114 4.67 8.04 5.83
N LEU A 115 3.83 6.99 5.75
CA LEU A 115 3.01 6.67 4.59
C LEU A 115 1.63 7.36 4.59
N ARG A 116 1.37 8.24 5.57
CA ARG A 116 0.10 8.97 5.63
C ARG A 116 -0.09 9.83 4.38
N GLU A 117 -1.36 10.04 4.02
CA GLU A 117 -1.72 10.98 2.95
C GLU A 117 -1.17 12.37 3.26
N ARG A 118 -0.86 13.14 2.22
CA ARG A 118 -0.48 14.55 2.36
C ARG A 118 -1.59 15.29 3.13
N TYR A 119 -1.21 16.02 4.17
CA TYR A 119 -2.13 16.94 4.83
C TYR A 119 -2.37 18.16 3.95
N PHE A 120 -3.62 18.42 3.58
CA PHE A 120 -3.99 19.57 2.72
C PHE A 120 -4.25 20.86 3.50
N GLY A 121 -4.24 20.80 4.83
CA GLY A 121 -4.54 21.94 5.69
C GLY A 121 -6.00 21.96 6.16
N PRO A 122 -6.30 22.71 7.25
CA PRO A 122 -7.62 22.71 7.86
C PRO A 122 -8.70 23.32 6.95
N SER A 123 -8.32 24.21 6.02
CA SER A 123 -9.22 24.84 5.05
C SER A 123 -9.77 23.89 3.98
N HIS A 124 -9.25 22.66 3.89
CA HIS A 124 -9.62 21.66 2.90
C HIS A 124 -10.20 20.39 3.53
N GLU A 125 -9.98 20.19 4.82
CA GLU A 125 -10.39 18.99 5.55
C GLU A 125 -11.92 18.89 5.65
N LEU A 126 -12.47 17.70 5.38
CA LEU A 126 -13.91 17.41 5.32
C LEU A 126 -14.69 18.23 4.28
N LEU A 127 -14.00 18.92 3.38
CA LEU A 127 -14.63 19.64 2.28
C LEU A 127 -14.66 18.81 1.01
N SER A 128 -15.55 19.18 0.10
CA SER A 128 -15.62 18.56 -1.22
C SER A 128 -14.30 18.71 -1.96
N HIS A 129 -13.80 17.61 -2.51
CA HIS A 129 -12.66 17.61 -3.42
C HIS A 129 -12.95 18.27 -4.78
N GLU A 130 -14.23 18.58 -5.07
CA GLU A 130 -14.67 19.24 -6.29
C GLU A 130 -14.72 20.77 -6.19
N LYS A 131 -14.22 21.40 -5.12
CA LYS A 131 -14.13 22.87 -5.05
C LYS A 131 -13.31 23.40 -6.24
N LYS A 132 -14.02 23.76 -7.31
CA LYS A 132 -13.51 24.53 -8.43
C LYS A 132 -13.15 25.90 -7.86
N TYR A 133 -11.86 26.23 -7.83
CA TYR A 133 -11.45 27.61 -7.65
C TYR A 133 -12.00 28.42 -8.83
N GLY A 134 -12.88 29.39 -8.56
CA GLY A 134 -13.37 30.36 -9.56
C GLY A 134 -14.82 30.20 -10.02
N GLN A 135 -15.79 30.11 -9.10
CA GLN A 135 -17.16 30.59 -9.36
C GLN A 135 -17.47 31.74 -8.42
#